data_AF-A0A7Y4V922-F1
#
_entry.id   AF-A0A7Y4V922-F1
#
_cell.length_a   1.000
_cell.length_b   1.000
_cell.length_c   1.000
_cell.angle_alpha   90.00
_cell.angle_beta   90.00
_cell.angle_gamma   90.00
#
_symmetry.space_group_name_H-M   'P 1'
#
loop_
_entity.id
_entity.type
_entity.pdbx_description
1 polymer ?
#
loop_
_entity_poly.entity_id
_entity_poly.type
_entity_poly.pdbx_seq_one_letter_code
_entity_poly.pdbx_strand_id
1 'polypeptide(L)'
;MGGFTSDGGRILNLQRGGEAARFEVLMLKILSQSSGGVRPSLLDWSELEEASQLGQKLNSPFAVYIQSFFHQSAWDKGNLDLAEQHLLAYIDDSESIPDGIRSIVWLDAAFFYAAAKSDLAKALDYWSRFKPSAIIPKAVVFSTEAAICALENKSAEANSKIDLALAELPNMMDRGTALALKDKLVSLREHRLG
;
A
#
# COMPACT_ATOMS: atom_id res chain seq x y z
N MET A 1 15.15 -19.88 -0.69
CA MET A 1 13.95 -19.88 -1.57
C MET A 1 12.72 -20.13 -0.71
N GLY A 2 12.13 -19.08 -0.15
CA GLY A 2 10.86 -19.15 0.58
C GLY A 2 9.75 -18.67 -0.34
N GLY A 3 9.20 -19.60 -1.14
CA GLY A 3 8.06 -19.30 -2.01
C GLY A 3 6.77 -19.16 -1.21
N PHE A 4 5.79 -18.45 -1.78
CA PHE A 4 4.41 -18.43 -1.32
C PHE A 4 3.97 -19.84 -0.94
N THR A 5 3.54 -20.05 0.31
CA THR A 5 2.91 -21.32 0.72
C THR A 5 1.75 -21.58 -0.24
N SER A 6 1.79 -22.71 -0.95
CA SER A 6 0.69 -23.09 -1.85
C SER A 6 -0.61 -23.22 -1.06
N ASP A 7 -1.76 -23.08 -1.73
CA ASP A 7 -3.07 -23.20 -1.05
C ASP A 7 -3.21 -24.52 -0.28
N GLY A 8 -2.63 -25.62 -0.79
CA GLY A 8 -2.57 -26.90 -0.06
C GLY A 8 -1.69 -26.87 1.20
N GLY A 9 -0.56 -26.14 1.17
CA GLY A 9 0.28 -25.92 2.35
C GLY A 9 -0.40 -25.07 3.42
N ARG A 10 -1.20 -24.07 3.02
CA ARG A 10 -1.98 -23.23 3.93
C ARG A 10 -3.06 -24.05 4.66
N ILE A 11 -3.77 -24.93 3.93
CA ILE A 11 -4.76 -25.84 4.55
C ILE A 11 -4.11 -26.74 5.61
N LEU A 12 -2.93 -27.29 5.34
CA LEU A 12 -2.20 -28.11 6.30
C LEU A 12 -1.74 -27.34 7.53
N ASN A 13 -1.29 -26.09 7.36
CA ASN A 13 -0.91 -25.23 8.49
C ASN A 13 -2.13 -24.90 9.35
N LEU A 14 -3.26 -24.52 8.74
CA LEU A 14 -4.51 -24.28 9.45
C LEU A 14 -4.99 -25.50 10.25
N GLN A 15 -4.86 -26.70 9.69
CA GLN A 15 -5.22 -27.95 10.38
C GLN A 15 -4.30 -28.27 11.57
N ARG A 16 -3.01 -27.91 11.48
CA ARG A 16 -2.02 -28.14 12.55
C ARG A 16 -2.14 -27.12 13.70
N GLY A 17 -2.74 -25.96 13.46
CA GLY A 17 -2.85 -24.89 14.45
C GLY A 17 -1.50 -24.24 14.78
N GLY A 18 -1.44 -23.54 15.92
CA GLY A 18 -0.24 -22.84 16.39
C GLY A 18 0.01 -21.49 15.70
N GLU A 19 1.22 -20.95 15.91
CA GLU A 19 1.58 -19.58 15.51
C GLU A 19 1.54 -19.35 13.98
N ALA A 20 2.01 -20.34 13.20
CA ALA A 20 1.96 -20.26 11.74
C ALA A 20 0.50 -20.23 11.22
N ALA A 21 -0.37 -21.06 11.78
CA ALA A 21 -1.80 -21.03 11.46
C ALA A 21 -2.44 -19.69 11.86
N ARG A 22 -2.10 -19.16 13.04
CA ARG A 22 -2.62 -17.87 13.52
C ARG A 22 -2.19 -16.72 12.61
N PHE A 23 -0.92 -16.69 12.21
CA PHE A 23 -0.41 -15.72 11.24
C PHE A 23 -1.17 -15.80 9.91
N GLU A 24 -1.37 -17.01 9.36
CA GLU A 24 -2.13 -17.19 8.12
C GLU A 24 -3.58 -16.72 8.24
N VAL A 25 -4.26 -16.99 9.35
CA VAL A 25 -5.63 -16.53 9.62
C VAL A 25 -5.68 -15.00 9.66
N LEU A 26 -4.75 -14.35 10.37
CA LEU A 26 -4.71 -12.88 10.47
C LEU A 26 -4.48 -12.26 9.08
N MET A 27 -3.51 -12.76 8.32
CA MET A 27 -3.24 -12.26 6.97
C MET A 27 -4.44 -12.44 6.04
N LEU A 28 -5.11 -13.61 6.07
CA LEU A 28 -6.33 -13.84 5.29
C LEU A 28 -7.46 -12.91 5.70
N LYS A 29 -7.63 -12.66 7.00
CA LYS A 29 -8.64 -11.75 7.53
C LYS A 29 -8.40 -10.31 7.06
N ILE A 30 -7.18 -9.80 7.21
CA ILE A 30 -6.79 -8.45 6.78
C ILE A 30 -7.03 -8.29 5.28
N LEU A 31 -6.54 -9.22 4.46
CA LEU A 31 -6.74 -9.20 3.01
C LEU A 31 -8.21 -9.28 2.62
N SER A 32 -8.99 -10.11 3.30
CA SER A 32 -10.43 -10.25 3.03
C SER A 32 -11.18 -8.98 3.39
N GLN A 33 -10.89 -8.35 4.53
CA GLN A 33 -11.47 -7.07 4.94
C GLN A 33 -11.17 -5.97 3.92
N SER A 34 -9.90 -5.81 3.56
CA SER A 34 -9.45 -4.83 2.57
C SER A 34 -10.11 -5.07 1.19
N SER A 35 -10.09 -6.30 0.67
CA SER A 35 -10.79 -6.64 -0.60
C SER A 35 -12.31 -6.49 -0.52
N GLY A 36 -12.88 -6.64 0.69
CA GLY A 36 -14.29 -6.44 0.99
C GLY A 36 -14.71 -4.98 1.06
N GLY A 37 -13.77 -4.04 0.98
CA GLY A 37 -14.04 -2.60 1.04
C GLY A 37 -13.94 -1.99 2.43
N VAL A 38 -13.37 -2.69 3.41
CA VAL A 38 -13.04 -2.09 4.71
C VAL A 38 -11.90 -1.10 4.51
N ARG A 39 -12.11 0.17 4.84
CA ARG A 39 -11.09 1.21 4.71
C ARG A 39 -9.86 0.89 5.59
N PRO A 40 -8.64 1.30 5.18
CA PRO A 40 -7.44 1.14 6.00
C PRO A 40 -7.58 1.73 7.42
N SER A 41 -8.23 2.89 7.57
CA SER A 41 -8.48 3.52 8.88
C SER A 41 -9.32 2.67 9.84
N LEU A 42 -10.09 1.70 9.32
CA LEU A 42 -10.98 0.83 10.08
C LEU A 42 -10.38 -0.55 10.39
N LEU A 43 -9.15 -0.82 9.93
CA LEU A 43 -8.44 -2.05 10.29
C LEU A 43 -8.14 -2.07 11.80
N ASP A 44 -8.24 -3.25 12.40
CA ASP A 44 -7.92 -3.47 13.80
C ASP A 44 -6.39 -3.49 13.98
N TRP A 45 -5.86 -2.47 14.66
CA TRP A 45 -4.42 -2.34 14.89
C TRP A 45 -3.88 -3.44 15.81
N SER A 46 -4.69 -3.98 16.73
CA SER A 46 -4.24 -5.09 17.58
C SER A 46 -3.97 -6.35 16.77
N GLU A 47 -4.78 -6.58 15.72
CA GLU A 47 -4.58 -7.70 14.79
C GLU A 47 -3.39 -7.48 13.85
N LEU A 48 -3.16 -6.24 13.40
CA LEU A 48 -1.97 -5.88 12.63
C LEU A 48 -0.69 -6.05 13.45
N GLU A 49 -0.71 -5.65 14.73
CA GLU A 49 0.41 -5.80 15.66
C GLU A 49 0.69 -7.28 15.93
N GLU A 50 -0.34 -8.08 16.20
CA GLU A 50 -0.19 -9.53 16.38
C GLU A 50 0.37 -10.19 15.12
N ALA A 51 -0.15 -9.83 13.95
CA ALA A 51 0.36 -10.34 12.67
C ALA A 51 1.83 -9.95 12.47
N SER A 52 2.22 -8.71 12.80
CA SER A 52 3.59 -8.23 12.69
C SER A 52 4.53 -9.04 13.58
N GLN A 53 4.16 -9.23 14.85
CA GLN A 53 4.95 -9.98 15.82
C GLN A 53 5.12 -11.45 15.40
N LEU A 54 4.04 -12.10 14.98
CA LEU A 54 4.09 -13.48 14.49
C LEU A 54 4.90 -13.58 13.19
N GLY A 55 4.73 -12.64 12.26
CA GLY A 55 5.48 -12.59 11.01
C GLY A 55 6.99 -12.52 11.23
N GLN A 56 7.43 -11.65 12.15
CA GLN A 56 8.83 -11.54 12.56
C GLN A 56 9.32 -12.83 13.22
N LYS A 57 8.57 -13.35 14.20
CA LYS A 57 8.94 -14.58 14.91
C LYS A 57 9.10 -15.80 13.98
N LEU A 58 8.25 -15.87 12.96
CA LEU A 58 8.25 -16.95 11.97
C LEU A 58 9.24 -16.72 10.81
N ASN A 59 9.94 -15.58 10.78
CA ASN A 59 10.74 -15.13 9.62
C ASN A 59 9.94 -15.20 8.31
N SER A 60 8.67 -14.80 8.36
CA SER A 60 7.77 -14.85 7.21
C SER A 60 8.14 -13.76 6.20
N PRO A 61 8.29 -14.08 4.90
CA PRO A 61 8.51 -13.07 3.87
C PRO A 61 7.32 -12.13 3.71
N PHE A 62 6.16 -12.44 4.32
CA PHE A 62 5.00 -11.56 4.31
C PHE A 62 5.00 -10.50 5.41
N ALA A 63 5.89 -10.63 6.41
CA ALA A 63 5.93 -9.72 7.55
C ALA A 63 6.15 -8.26 7.11
N VAL A 64 6.96 -8.07 6.07
CA VAL A 64 7.26 -6.76 5.48
C VAL A 64 6.02 -6.03 4.93
N TYR A 65 5.02 -6.76 4.41
CA TYR A 65 3.78 -6.13 3.90
C TYR A 65 2.88 -5.56 4.99
N ILE A 66 3.05 -6.01 6.23
CA ILE A 66 2.25 -5.52 7.35
C ILE A 66 2.54 -4.03 7.58
N GLN A 67 3.77 -3.58 7.29
CA GLN A 67 4.13 -2.17 7.31
C GLN A 67 3.33 -1.34 6.29
N SER A 68 3.00 -1.89 5.12
CA SER A 68 2.12 -1.21 4.15
C SER A 68 0.71 -1.00 4.71
N PHE A 69 0.15 -1.98 5.43
CA PHE A 69 -1.17 -1.82 6.08
C PHE A 69 -1.15 -0.76 7.18
N PHE A 70 -0.12 -0.73 8.02
CA PHE A 70 0.04 0.32 9.02
C PHE A 70 0.18 1.70 8.37
N HIS A 71 1.02 1.81 7.33
CA HIS A 71 1.19 3.03 6.56
C HIS A 71 -0.14 3.55 6.00
N GLN A 72 -0.88 2.69 5.27
CA GLN A 72 -2.15 3.08 4.67
C GLN A 72 -3.19 3.44 5.74
N SER A 73 -3.24 2.70 6.86
CA SER A 73 -4.16 2.99 7.97
C SER A 73 -3.86 4.32 8.65
N ALA A 74 -2.58 4.60 8.96
CA ALA A 74 -2.16 5.85 9.58
C ALA A 74 -2.42 7.04 8.66
N TRP A 75 -2.14 6.90 7.35
CA TRP A 75 -2.41 7.95 6.38
C TRP A 75 -3.91 8.21 6.21
N ASP A 76 -4.73 7.17 6.13
CA ASP A 76 -6.19 7.30 6.03
C ASP A 76 -6.80 7.95 7.30
N LYS A 77 -6.14 7.83 8.45
CA LYS A 77 -6.47 8.56 9.70
C LYS A 77 -5.92 9.99 9.76
N GLY A 78 -5.15 10.42 8.76
CA GLY A 78 -4.50 11.74 8.71
C GLY A 78 -3.22 11.85 9.55
N ASN A 79 -2.71 10.76 10.13
CA ASN A 79 -1.47 10.77 10.91
C ASN A 79 -0.26 10.55 9.97
N LEU A 80 0.21 11.64 9.36
CA LEU A 80 1.27 11.58 8.35
C LEU A 80 2.62 11.16 8.92
N ASP A 81 2.96 11.53 10.15
CA ASP A 81 4.25 11.17 10.74
C ASP A 81 4.33 9.67 11.02
N LEU A 82 3.25 9.09 11.56
CA LEU A 82 3.16 7.65 11.77
C LEU A 82 3.09 6.88 10.45
N ALA A 83 2.39 7.43 9.46
CA ALA A 83 2.37 6.86 8.11
C ALA A 83 3.78 6.82 7.50
N GLU A 84 4.56 7.91 7.63
CA GLU A 84 5.94 7.99 7.15
C GLU A 84 6.84 7.00 7.87
N GLN A 85 6.71 6.84 9.20
CA GLN A 85 7.47 5.87 9.98
C GLN A 85 7.29 4.44 9.44
N HIS A 86 6.03 4.01 9.22
CA HIS A 86 5.76 2.68 8.69
C HIS A 86 6.19 2.51 7.23
N LEU A 87 6.09 3.57 6.41
CA LEU A 87 6.58 3.55 5.04
C LEU A 87 8.11 3.38 5.00
N LEU A 88 8.85 4.08 5.85
CA LEU A 88 10.30 3.94 5.93
C LEU A 88 10.70 2.55 6.39
N ALA A 89 10.03 1.98 7.40
CA ALA A 89 10.23 0.58 7.79
C ALA A 89 9.94 -0.39 6.63
N TYR A 90 8.92 -0.11 5.82
CA TYR A 90 8.61 -0.92 4.63
C TYR A 90 9.71 -0.82 3.55
N ILE A 91 10.29 0.36 3.38
CA ILE A 91 11.41 0.62 2.46
C ILE A 91 12.69 -0.09 2.92
N ASP A 92 13.03 0.03 4.21
CA ASP A 92 14.25 -0.53 4.79
C ASP A 92 14.29 -2.06 4.64
N ASP A 93 13.15 -2.72 4.77
CA ASP A 93 13.03 -4.18 4.61
C ASP A 93 12.70 -4.61 3.16
N SER A 94 12.65 -3.68 2.20
CA SER A 94 12.16 -3.96 0.84
C SER A 94 12.98 -5.00 0.09
N GLU A 95 14.25 -5.21 0.42
CA GLU A 95 15.09 -6.25 -0.19
C GLU A 95 14.61 -7.67 0.13
N SER A 96 13.87 -7.86 1.22
CA SER A 96 13.25 -9.14 1.57
C SER A 96 12.06 -9.51 0.66
N ILE A 97 11.52 -8.54 -0.08
CA ILE A 97 10.38 -8.70 -0.98
C ILE A 97 10.83 -9.29 -2.32
N PRO A 98 10.13 -10.28 -2.90
CA PRO A 98 10.38 -10.75 -4.26
C PRO A 98 10.33 -9.63 -5.31
N ASP A 99 11.31 -9.60 -6.22
CA ASP A 99 11.49 -8.52 -7.21
C ASP A 99 10.22 -8.14 -7.99
N GLY A 100 9.43 -9.15 -8.40
CA GLY A 100 8.22 -8.93 -9.21
C GLY A 100 7.15 -8.07 -8.52
N ILE A 101 7.20 -8.00 -7.19
CA ILE A 101 6.21 -7.28 -6.36
C ILE A 101 6.86 -6.18 -5.51
N ARG A 102 8.20 -6.13 -5.44
CA ARG A 102 8.96 -5.11 -4.70
C ARG A 102 8.66 -3.70 -5.16
N SER A 103 8.46 -3.49 -6.46
CA SER A 103 8.25 -2.15 -7.03
C SER A 103 7.11 -1.35 -6.38
N ILE A 104 6.12 -2.00 -5.75
CA ILE A 104 5.00 -1.29 -5.14
C ILE A 104 5.42 -0.41 -3.96
N VAL A 105 6.49 -0.77 -3.22
CA VAL A 105 7.00 0.06 -2.11
C VAL A 105 7.47 1.43 -2.58
N TRP A 106 8.12 1.48 -3.75
CA TRP A 106 8.59 2.72 -4.35
C TRP A 106 7.44 3.57 -4.85
N LEU A 107 6.36 2.94 -5.32
CA LEU A 107 5.16 3.63 -5.76
C LEU A 107 4.40 4.25 -4.57
N ASP A 108 4.21 3.49 -3.49
CA ASP A 108 3.62 3.99 -2.23
C ASP A 108 4.42 5.19 -1.70
N ALA A 109 5.75 5.08 -1.71
CA ALA A 109 6.63 6.14 -1.27
C ALA A 109 6.53 7.40 -2.15
N ALA A 110 6.63 7.23 -3.47
CA ALA A 110 6.52 8.35 -4.42
C ALA A 110 5.18 9.09 -4.25
N PHE A 111 4.07 8.35 -4.14
CA PHE A 111 2.76 8.94 -3.94
C PHE A 111 2.64 9.65 -2.59
N PHE A 112 3.11 9.04 -1.50
CA PHE A 112 3.07 9.64 -0.18
C PHE A 112 3.83 10.97 -0.13
N TYR A 113 5.07 10.99 -0.61
CA TYR A 113 5.87 12.22 -0.59
C TYR A 113 5.29 13.30 -1.51
N ALA A 114 4.71 12.92 -2.67
CA ALA A 114 4.05 13.87 -3.54
C ALA A 114 2.74 14.41 -2.94
N ALA A 115 1.81 13.53 -2.60
CA ALA A 115 0.45 13.91 -2.23
C ALA A 115 0.32 14.39 -0.78
N ALA A 116 1.04 13.78 0.17
CA ALA A 116 0.92 14.11 1.59
C ALA A 116 1.97 15.14 2.05
N LYS A 117 3.24 14.96 1.66
CA LYS A 117 4.35 15.79 2.16
C LYS A 117 4.68 16.98 1.25
N SER A 118 4.14 17.03 0.04
CA SER A 118 4.47 18.05 -0.98
C SER A 118 5.96 18.09 -1.33
N ASP A 119 6.68 16.96 -1.20
CA ASP A 119 8.12 16.86 -1.43
C ASP A 119 8.36 16.25 -2.82
N LEU A 120 8.50 17.14 -3.81
CA LEU A 120 8.72 16.74 -5.20
C LEU A 120 10.04 15.98 -5.37
N ALA A 121 11.11 16.38 -4.67
CA ALA A 121 12.42 15.78 -4.84
C ALA A 121 12.42 14.31 -4.38
N LYS A 122 11.89 14.03 -3.17
CA LYS A 122 11.74 12.65 -2.69
C LYS A 122 10.76 11.86 -3.53
N ALA A 123 9.66 12.46 -3.98
CA ALA A 123 8.70 11.79 -4.84
C ALA A 123 9.35 11.31 -6.14
N LEU A 124 10.14 12.17 -6.80
CA LEU A 124 10.85 11.83 -8.03
C LEU A 124 11.96 10.79 -7.81
N ASP A 125 12.68 10.85 -6.68
CA ASP A 125 13.68 9.83 -6.33
C ASP A 125 13.03 8.44 -6.24
N TYR A 126 11.96 8.28 -5.47
CA TYR A 126 11.26 6.99 -5.37
C TYR A 126 10.59 6.59 -6.69
N TRP A 127 10.00 7.55 -7.41
CA TRP A 127 9.40 7.29 -8.72
C TRP A 127 10.42 6.73 -9.73
N SER A 128 11.67 7.20 -9.69
CA SER A 128 12.73 6.70 -10.57
C SER A 128 13.11 5.23 -10.32
N ARG A 129 12.84 4.71 -9.10
CA ARG A 129 13.09 3.32 -8.69
C ARG A 129 11.92 2.40 -9.01
N PHE A 130 10.73 2.96 -9.21
CA PHE A 130 9.54 2.21 -9.56
C PHE A 130 9.69 1.58 -10.96
N LYS A 131 9.40 0.27 -11.05
CA LYS A 131 9.30 -0.46 -12.31
C LYS A 131 7.88 -0.99 -12.46
N PRO A 132 7.13 -0.61 -13.52
CA PRO A 132 5.79 -1.13 -13.78
C PRO A 132 5.77 -2.65 -13.86
N SER A 133 4.71 -3.26 -13.35
CA SER A 133 4.42 -4.69 -13.53
C SER A 133 2.91 -4.93 -13.62
N ALA A 134 2.51 -6.06 -14.19
CA ALA A 134 1.10 -6.37 -14.47
C ALA A 134 0.22 -6.48 -13.20
N ILE A 135 0.84 -6.67 -12.04
CA ILE A 135 0.13 -6.79 -10.75
C ILE A 135 -0.09 -5.45 -10.06
N ILE A 136 0.57 -4.38 -10.51
CA ILE A 136 0.49 -3.07 -9.87
C ILE A 136 -0.76 -2.37 -10.41
N PRO A 137 -1.69 -1.92 -9.53
CA PRO A 137 -2.92 -1.30 -9.99
C PRO A 137 -2.62 0.01 -10.71
N LYS A 138 -3.16 0.16 -11.93
CA LYS A 138 -3.03 1.38 -12.74
C LYS A 138 -3.52 2.62 -12.01
N ALA A 139 -4.56 2.50 -11.19
CA ALA A 139 -5.09 3.59 -10.38
C ALA A 139 -3.99 4.24 -9.51
N VAL A 140 -3.12 3.45 -8.88
CA VAL A 140 -2.05 3.97 -8.01
C VAL A 140 -0.96 4.65 -8.85
N VAL A 141 -0.63 4.09 -10.02
CA VAL A 141 0.32 4.69 -10.97
C VAL A 141 -0.17 6.07 -11.41
N PHE A 142 -1.41 6.16 -11.90
CA PHE A 142 -2.00 7.43 -12.34
C PHE A 142 -2.14 8.42 -11.18
N SER A 143 -2.45 7.96 -9.97
CA SER A 143 -2.51 8.82 -8.77
C SER A 143 -1.16 9.43 -8.43
N THR A 144 -0.09 8.66 -8.59
CA THR A 144 1.29 9.13 -8.35
C THR A 144 1.70 10.16 -9.39
N GLU A 145 1.47 9.87 -10.67
CA GLU A 145 1.72 10.83 -11.75
C GLU A 145 0.94 12.12 -11.55
N ALA A 146 -0.35 12.02 -11.17
CA ALA A 146 -1.17 13.20 -10.87
C ALA A 146 -0.58 14.07 -9.76
N ALA A 147 -0.13 13.45 -8.65
CA ALA A 147 0.44 14.17 -7.52
C ALA A 147 1.77 14.85 -7.89
N ILE A 148 2.59 14.21 -8.72
CA ILE A 148 3.83 14.80 -9.26
C ILE A 148 3.51 15.97 -10.20
N CYS A 149 2.62 15.78 -11.18
CA CYS A 149 2.19 16.84 -12.09
C CYS A 149 1.64 18.06 -11.34
N ALA A 150 0.87 17.84 -10.26
CA ALA A 150 0.37 18.92 -9.42
C ALA A 150 1.50 19.73 -8.76
N LEU A 151 2.53 19.06 -8.24
CA LEU A 151 3.71 19.73 -7.68
C LEU A 151 4.57 20.44 -8.72
N GLU A 152 4.56 19.98 -9.96
CA GLU A 152 5.21 20.62 -11.10
C GLU A 152 4.38 21.77 -11.71
N ASN A 153 3.23 22.13 -11.12
CA ASN A 153 2.28 23.13 -11.63
C ASN A 153 1.70 22.79 -13.02
N LYS A 154 1.63 21.50 -13.37
CA LYS A 154 1.07 20.99 -14.62
C LYS A 154 -0.39 20.61 -14.43
N SER A 155 -1.25 21.60 -14.16
CA SER A 155 -2.60 21.35 -13.65
C SER A 155 -3.53 20.58 -14.60
N ALA A 156 -3.41 20.81 -15.92
CA ALA A 156 -4.20 20.08 -16.91
C ALA A 156 -3.83 18.58 -16.96
N GLU A 157 -2.54 18.29 -16.89
CA GLU A 157 -2.02 16.91 -16.89
C GLU A 157 -2.36 16.22 -15.56
N ALA A 158 -2.23 16.92 -14.43
CA ALA A 158 -2.66 16.42 -13.14
C ALA A 158 -4.15 16.03 -13.16
N ASN A 159 -5.03 16.90 -13.66
CA ASN A 159 -6.46 16.60 -13.76
C ASN A 159 -6.75 15.39 -14.64
N SER A 160 -6.12 15.31 -15.82
CA SER A 160 -6.25 14.17 -16.72
C SER A 160 -5.81 12.86 -16.05
N LYS A 161 -4.71 12.87 -15.29
CA LYS A 161 -4.23 11.71 -14.54
C LYS A 161 -5.16 11.33 -13.39
N ILE A 162 -5.75 12.30 -12.69
CA ILE A 162 -6.77 12.03 -11.66
C ILE A 162 -7.99 11.35 -12.28
N ASP A 163 -8.48 11.81 -13.44
CA ASP A 163 -9.63 11.17 -14.11
C ASP A 163 -9.33 9.72 -14.51
N LEU A 164 -8.14 9.46 -15.04
CA LEU A 164 -7.68 8.10 -15.34
C LEU A 164 -7.57 7.24 -14.07
N ALA A 165 -7.05 7.80 -12.98
CA ALA A 165 -6.96 7.08 -11.70
C ALA A 165 -8.34 6.70 -11.16
N LEU A 166 -9.28 7.65 -11.16
CA LEU A 166 -10.66 7.44 -10.69
C LEU A 166 -11.39 6.37 -11.52
N ALA A 167 -11.18 6.34 -12.84
CA ALA A 167 -11.76 5.34 -13.73
C ALA A 167 -11.22 3.92 -13.47
N GLU A 168 -9.99 3.79 -12.96
CA GLU A 168 -9.35 2.50 -12.67
C GLU A 168 -9.59 2.00 -11.24
N LEU A 169 -10.12 2.82 -10.33
CA LEU A 169 -10.43 2.40 -8.94
C LEU A 169 -11.29 1.13 -8.86
N PRO A 170 -12.34 0.92 -9.68
CA PRO A 170 -13.15 -0.30 -9.63
C PRO A 170 -12.37 -1.58 -9.96
N ASN A 171 -11.22 -1.47 -10.64
CA ASN A 171 -10.37 -2.59 -11.03
C ASN A 171 -9.36 -2.98 -9.93
N MET A 172 -9.27 -2.21 -8.84
CA MET A 172 -8.40 -2.55 -7.72
C MET A 172 -8.95 -3.76 -6.95
N MET A 173 -8.08 -4.75 -6.69
CA MET A 173 -8.42 -5.88 -5.83
C MET A 173 -8.65 -5.43 -4.37
N ASP A 174 -7.84 -4.49 -3.90
CA ASP A 174 -7.99 -3.85 -2.60
C ASP A 174 -9.00 -2.70 -2.67
N ARG A 175 -10.28 -3.05 -2.48
CA ARG A 175 -11.38 -2.08 -2.52
C ARG A 175 -11.32 -1.09 -1.34
N GLY A 176 -10.80 -1.51 -0.20
CA GLY A 176 -10.62 -0.67 0.98
C GLY A 176 -9.67 0.48 0.71
N THR A 177 -8.49 0.17 0.18
CA THR A 177 -7.51 1.17 -0.25
C THR A 177 -8.03 2.01 -1.41
N ALA A 178 -8.82 1.44 -2.34
CA ALA A 178 -9.45 2.21 -3.42
C ALA A 178 -10.37 3.32 -2.90
N LEU A 179 -11.12 3.07 -1.81
CA LEU A 179 -11.96 4.08 -1.17
C LEU A 179 -11.11 5.22 -0.59
N ALA A 180 -10.04 4.89 0.15
CA ALA A 180 -9.14 5.89 0.71
C ALA A 180 -8.41 6.69 -0.39
N LEU A 181 -8.00 6.02 -1.47
CA LEU A 181 -7.34 6.65 -2.62
C LEU A 181 -8.25 7.64 -3.34
N LYS A 182 -9.53 7.31 -3.49
CA LYS A 182 -10.52 8.23 -4.06
C LYS A 182 -10.55 9.56 -3.31
N ASP A 183 -10.60 9.53 -1.99
CA ASP A 183 -10.68 10.73 -1.17
C ASP A 183 -9.39 11.55 -1.26
N LYS A 184 -8.22 10.88 -1.29
CA LYS A 184 -6.92 11.51 -1.55
C LYS A 184 -6.87 12.22 -2.92
N LEU A 185 -7.42 11.60 -3.96
CA LEU A 185 -7.48 12.17 -5.31
C LEU A 185 -8.42 13.38 -5.41
N VAL A 186 -9.57 13.33 -4.75
CA VAL A 186 -10.49 14.47 -4.66
C VAL A 186 -9.82 15.63 -3.93
N SER A 187 -9.19 15.36 -2.79
CA SER A 187 -8.44 16.36 -2.03
C SER A 187 -7.29 16.99 -2.84
N LEU A 188 -6.54 16.17 -3.60
CA LEU A 188 -5.47 16.64 -4.48
C LEU A 188 -6.00 17.63 -5.54
N ARG A 189 -7.18 17.34 -6.10
CA ARG A 189 -7.84 18.22 -7.08
C ARG A 189 -8.27 19.55 -6.47
N GLU A 190 -8.87 19.51 -5.28
CA GLU A 190 -9.43 20.69 -4.63
C GLU A 190 -8.37 21.65 -4.07
N HIS A 191 -7.26 21.13 -3.53
CA HIS A 191 -6.27 21.95 -2.82
C HIS A 191 -5.07 22.40 -3.66
N ARG A 192 -4.80 21.76 -4.81
CA ARG A 192 -3.58 22.04 -5.59
C ARG A 192 -3.84 22.49 -7.02
N LEU A 193 -5.08 22.41 -7.51
CA LEU A 193 -5.44 22.78 -8.88
C LEU A 193 -6.48 23.91 -8.95
N GLY A 194 -6.89 24.43 -7.79
CA GLY A 194 -7.76 25.62 -7.65
C GLY A 194 -7.00 26.93 -7.62
#